data_AF-A0A923JE06-F1
#
_entry.id   AF-A0A923JE06-F1
#
_cell.length_a   1.000
_cell.length_b   1.000
_cell.length_c   1.000
_cell.angle_alpha   90.00
_cell.angle_beta   90.00
_cell.angle_gamma   90.00
#
_symmetry.space_group_name_H-M   'P 1'
#
loop_
_entity.id
_entity.type
_entity.pdbx_description
1 polymer ?
#
loop_
_entity_poly.entity_id
_entity_poly.type
_entity_poly.pdbx_seq_one_letter_code
_entity_poly.pdbx_strand_id
1 'polypeptide(L)'
;MTVIVKVTSDSPRAPLEHLLSSPLGLDVWEVKPEHLVLQAAPAQAERLEHMGYAVEELQQTQAYLSTFATDEALAGFHTVETLTADLQRLADDHPDVAELHEIGRSVEDRPIWALRIGERRGNPLKMVFLGCHHAREWIAVEVPYLLAEHLVTRSGTDPVQQWLRKGEIWVAPMVNPDGHEHTRTQDRLWRKNRRLNPDGSRGVDPNRNYGYMWGTLNISTSSHVPRDETYVGPRAFSEPEVRAVRNLVARELPAGVLTYHSYSQLILYPWGYTSTQIADAHDRREMQGLGQDMARLIRQVHGETYTVQQSSALYPTAGDTTDWTYGEYGVPSFTIELRPDTQAEGGFILPPDQIQPTWEENLPAALQFIGHVFDKQPSPVSE
;
A
#
# COMPACT_ATOMS: atom_id res chain seq x y z
N MET A 1 -16.91 -6.49 -22.42
CA MET A 1 -17.04 -7.06 -21.06
C MET A 1 -15.71 -7.69 -20.73
N THR A 2 -15.19 -7.50 -19.52
CA THR A 2 -13.95 -8.12 -19.04
C THR A 2 -14.26 -9.36 -18.21
N VAL A 3 -13.27 -10.23 -18.09
CA VAL A 3 -13.30 -11.47 -17.33
C VAL A 3 -12.19 -11.49 -16.30
N ILE A 4 -12.40 -12.23 -15.21
CA ILE A 4 -11.34 -12.59 -14.26
C ILE A 4 -10.87 -13.98 -14.67
N VAL A 5 -9.58 -14.12 -14.94
CA VAL A 5 -8.98 -15.37 -15.40
C VAL A 5 -7.86 -15.81 -14.47
N LYS A 6 -7.76 -17.12 -14.30
CA LYS A 6 -6.60 -17.78 -13.71
C LYS A 6 -5.69 -18.24 -14.84
N VAL A 7 -4.41 -17.91 -14.73
CA VAL A 7 -3.40 -18.26 -15.72
C VAL A 7 -2.38 -19.20 -15.08
N THR A 8 -2.18 -20.37 -15.68
CA THR A 8 -1.21 -21.37 -15.24
C THR A 8 -0.25 -21.71 -16.38
N SER A 9 0.90 -22.29 -16.03
CA SER A 9 1.84 -22.81 -17.03
C SER A 9 2.67 -23.95 -16.47
N ASP A 10 2.60 -25.09 -17.15
CA ASP A 10 3.49 -26.24 -16.93
C ASP A 10 4.68 -26.25 -17.91
N SER A 11 4.78 -25.23 -18.77
CA SER A 11 5.76 -25.15 -19.85
C SER A 11 6.99 -24.38 -19.42
N PRO A 12 8.20 -25.00 -19.44
CA PRO A 12 9.45 -24.27 -19.21
C PRO A 12 9.72 -23.16 -20.23
N ARG A 13 9.02 -23.17 -21.38
CA ARG A 13 9.14 -22.15 -22.43
C ARG A 13 8.22 -20.95 -22.23
N ALA A 14 7.26 -21.04 -21.31
CA ALA A 14 6.30 -19.99 -21.00
C ALA A 14 6.12 -19.87 -19.48
N PRO A 15 7.18 -19.58 -18.70
CA PRO A 15 7.04 -19.44 -17.25
C PRO A 15 6.09 -18.27 -16.90
N LEU A 16 5.40 -18.36 -15.78
CA LEU A 16 4.49 -17.28 -15.32
C LEU A 16 5.25 -15.97 -15.05
N GLU A 17 6.49 -16.06 -14.58
CA GLU A 17 7.39 -14.91 -14.38
C GLU A 17 7.57 -14.05 -15.65
N HIS A 18 7.45 -14.65 -16.84
CA HIS A 18 7.52 -13.93 -18.10
C HIS A 18 6.36 -12.95 -18.29
N LEU A 19 5.16 -13.27 -17.75
CA LEU A 19 4.01 -12.35 -17.77
C LEU A 19 4.21 -11.15 -16.85
N LEU A 20 4.99 -11.33 -15.77
CA LEU A 20 5.34 -10.28 -14.80
C LEU A 20 6.54 -9.43 -15.22
N SER A 21 7.29 -9.87 -16.25
CA SER A 21 8.47 -9.18 -16.78
C SER A 21 8.31 -8.70 -18.24
N SER A 22 7.13 -8.90 -18.83
CA SER A 22 6.79 -8.44 -20.18
C SER A 22 5.81 -7.27 -20.20
N PRO A 23 5.96 -6.30 -21.12
CA PRO A 23 5.06 -5.15 -21.26
C PRO A 23 3.76 -5.56 -21.98
N LEU A 24 2.94 -6.35 -21.30
CA LEU A 24 1.70 -6.92 -21.83
C LEU A 24 0.45 -6.10 -21.47
N GLY A 25 0.59 -5.11 -20.59
CA GLY A 25 -0.54 -4.29 -20.11
C GLY A 25 -1.59 -5.12 -19.36
N LEU A 26 -1.14 -6.10 -18.57
CA LEU A 26 -2.00 -6.99 -17.79
C LEU A 26 -2.35 -6.31 -16.45
N ASP A 27 -3.63 -6.36 -16.06
CA ASP A 27 -4.05 -5.99 -14.71
C ASP A 27 -4.00 -7.24 -13.82
N VAL A 28 -2.82 -7.50 -13.27
CA VAL A 28 -2.57 -8.63 -12.37
C VAL A 28 -3.09 -8.31 -10.97
N TRP A 29 -3.93 -9.19 -10.45
CA TRP A 29 -4.56 -9.05 -9.13
C TRP A 29 -3.89 -9.92 -8.09
N GLU A 30 -3.48 -11.12 -8.48
CA GLU A 30 -2.88 -12.12 -7.59
C GLU A 30 -1.67 -12.77 -8.25
N VAL A 31 -0.62 -12.99 -7.45
CA VAL A 31 0.58 -13.73 -7.87
C VAL A 31 0.84 -14.84 -6.87
N LYS A 32 0.69 -16.09 -7.32
CA LYS A 32 1.08 -17.30 -6.58
C LYS A 32 2.13 -18.07 -7.41
N PRO A 33 2.95 -18.94 -6.79
CA PRO A 33 3.97 -19.71 -7.51
C PRO A 33 3.41 -20.53 -8.69
N GLU A 34 2.19 -21.05 -8.54
CA GLU A 34 1.53 -21.95 -9.48
C GLU A 34 0.54 -21.26 -10.43
N HIS A 35 0.09 -20.04 -10.13
CA HIS A 35 -0.87 -19.31 -10.97
C HIS A 35 -0.82 -17.80 -10.79
N LEU A 36 -1.34 -17.09 -11.79
CA LEU A 36 -1.70 -15.68 -11.69
C LEU A 36 -3.22 -15.53 -11.77
N VAL A 37 -3.78 -14.54 -11.07
CA VAL A 37 -5.15 -14.08 -11.32
C VAL A 37 -5.08 -12.67 -11.89
N LEU A 38 -5.80 -12.43 -12.98
CA LEU A 38 -5.81 -11.13 -13.64
C LEU A 38 -7.20 -10.80 -14.21
N GLN A 39 -7.50 -9.50 -14.31
CA GLN A 39 -8.61 -9.01 -15.10
C GLN A 39 -8.15 -8.84 -16.55
N ALA A 40 -8.90 -9.41 -17.50
CA ALA A 40 -8.57 -9.35 -18.92
C ALA A 40 -9.79 -9.02 -19.78
N ALA A 41 -9.55 -8.32 -20.88
CA ALA A 41 -10.45 -8.37 -22.02
C ALA A 41 -10.37 -9.75 -22.71
N PRO A 42 -11.42 -10.24 -23.39
CA PRO A 42 -11.40 -11.52 -24.08
C PRO A 42 -10.20 -11.69 -25.05
N ALA A 43 -9.86 -10.63 -25.79
CA ALA A 43 -8.71 -10.65 -26.70
C ALA A 43 -7.35 -10.77 -25.96
N GLN A 44 -7.24 -10.28 -24.72
CA GLN A 44 -6.05 -10.49 -23.89
C GLN A 44 -5.98 -11.93 -23.40
N ALA A 45 -7.10 -12.51 -22.97
CA ALA A 45 -7.18 -13.92 -22.59
C ALA A 45 -6.79 -14.85 -23.75
N GLU A 46 -7.38 -14.65 -24.93
CA GLU A 46 -7.01 -15.38 -26.15
C GLU A 46 -5.52 -15.22 -26.48
N ARG A 47 -4.97 -14.00 -26.35
CA ARG A 47 -3.53 -13.76 -26.59
C ARG A 47 -2.65 -14.61 -25.65
N LEU A 48 -3.02 -14.74 -24.38
CA LEU A 48 -2.28 -15.56 -23.42
C LEU A 48 -2.31 -17.04 -23.81
N GLU A 49 -3.46 -17.56 -24.27
CA GLU A 49 -3.55 -18.93 -24.79
C GLU A 49 -2.64 -19.14 -26.00
N HIS A 50 -2.62 -18.19 -26.95
CA HIS A 50 -1.72 -18.24 -28.11
C HIS A 50 -0.23 -18.14 -27.73
N MET A 51 0.08 -17.53 -26.58
CA MET A 51 1.43 -17.49 -26.01
C MET A 51 1.81 -18.80 -25.29
N GLY A 52 0.89 -19.76 -25.20
CA GLY A 52 1.13 -21.09 -24.63
C GLY A 52 0.80 -21.23 -23.15
N TYR A 53 0.05 -20.28 -22.57
CA TYR A 53 -0.46 -20.37 -21.21
C TYR A 53 -1.81 -21.08 -21.18
N ALA A 54 -2.10 -21.79 -20.09
CA ALA A 54 -3.45 -22.26 -19.81
C ALA A 54 -4.22 -21.12 -19.15
N VAL A 55 -5.40 -20.81 -19.69
CA VAL A 55 -6.26 -19.72 -19.22
C VAL A 55 -7.61 -20.31 -18.83
N GLU A 56 -7.96 -20.17 -17.56
CA GLU A 56 -9.26 -20.57 -17.00
C GLU A 56 -10.05 -19.31 -16.69
N GLU A 57 -11.22 -19.13 -17.33
CA GLU A 57 -12.16 -18.10 -16.90
C GLU A 57 -12.77 -18.50 -15.56
N LEU A 58 -12.48 -17.72 -14.52
CA LEU A 58 -13.06 -17.94 -13.20
C LEU A 58 -14.48 -17.39 -13.14
N GLN A 59 -14.67 -16.16 -13.63
CA GLN A 59 -15.96 -15.49 -13.69
C GLN A 59 -15.92 -14.20 -14.52
N GLN A 60 -17.10 -13.73 -14.92
CA GLN A 60 -17.27 -12.40 -15.49
C GLN A 60 -17.02 -11.32 -14.44
N THR A 61 -16.31 -10.24 -14.79
CA THR A 61 -16.04 -9.13 -13.85
C THR A 61 -17.33 -8.55 -13.27
N GLN A 62 -18.39 -8.43 -14.09
CA GLN A 62 -19.67 -7.91 -13.63
C GLN A 62 -20.33 -8.82 -12.57
N ALA A 63 -20.18 -10.14 -12.71
CA ALA A 63 -20.70 -11.08 -11.73
C ALA A 63 -19.93 -10.96 -10.40
N TYR A 64 -18.61 -10.87 -10.46
CA TYR A 64 -17.76 -10.60 -9.29
C TYR A 64 -18.18 -9.31 -8.56
N LEU A 65 -18.38 -8.22 -9.29
CA LEU A 65 -18.86 -6.97 -8.71
C LEU A 65 -20.25 -7.13 -8.07
N SER A 66 -21.18 -7.83 -8.73
CA SER A 66 -22.50 -8.10 -8.15
C SER A 66 -22.45 -8.95 -6.87
N THR A 67 -21.46 -9.81 -6.73
CA THR A 67 -21.27 -10.65 -5.54
C THR A 67 -20.66 -9.86 -4.38
N PHE A 68 -19.61 -9.08 -4.62
CA PHE A 68 -18.80 -8.49 -3.56
C PHE A 68 -19.05 -6.99 -3.34
N ALA A 69 -19.37 -6.22 -4.39
CA ALA A 69 -19.59 -4.77 -4.31
C ALA A 69 -21.05 -4.41 -3.98
N THR A 70 -21.59 -4.99 -2.91
CA THR A 70 -22.96 -4.72 -2.45
C THR A 70 -23.10 -3.32 -1.88
N ASP A 71 -24.32 -2.78 -1.79
CA ASP A 71 -24.55 -1.46 -1.16
C ASP A 71 -24.04 -1.42 0.29
N GLU A 72 -24.13 -2.55 1.01
CA GLU A 72 -23.55 -2.70 2.35
C GLU A 72 -22.02 -2.60 2.31
N ALA A 73 -21.37 -3.29 1.36
CA ALA A 73 -19.93 -3.16 1.14
C ALA A 73 -19.51 -1.73 0.79
N LEU A 74 -20.32 -1.00 0.02
CA LEU A 74 -20.06 0.40 -0.31
C LEU A 74 -20.23 1.33 0.90
N ALA A 75 -21.21 1.07 1.75
CA ALA A 75 -21.53 1.90 2.91
C ALA A 75 -20.59 1.68 4.11
N GLY A 76 -19.96 0.50 4.20
CA GLY A 76 -19.13 0.12 5.35
C GLY A 76 -17.74 0.75 5.39
N PHE A 77 -17.23 1.29 4.28
CA PHE A 77 -15.91 1.91 4.18
C PHE A 77 -16.00 3.43 4.06
N HIS A 78 -14.98 4.14 4.54
CA HIS A 78 -14.94 5.59 4.49
C HIS A 78 -14.99 6.13 3.05
N THR A 79 -15.67 7.26 2.90
CA THR A 79 -15.50 8.17 1.76
C THR A 79 -14.40 9.18 2.11
N VAL A 80 -13.96 9.99 1.15
CA VAL A 80 -13.10 11.16 1.45
C VAL A 80 -13.77 12.06 2.49
N GLU A 81 -15.07 12.29 2.37
CA GLU A 81 -15.84 13.15 3.26
C GLU A 81 -15.91 12.59 4.68
N THR A 82 -16.29 11.32 4.83
CA THR A 82 -16.43 10.71 6.17
C THR A 82 -15.08 10.51 6.83
N LEU A 83 -14.04 10.11 6.10
CA LEU A 83 -12.67 10.05 6.64
C LEU A 83 -12.19 11.42 7.10
N THR A 84 -12.42 12.48 6.31
CA THR A 84 -12.02 13.84 6.67
C THR A 84 -12.72 14.28 7.96
N ALA A 85 -14.03 14.04 8.07
CA ALA A 85 -14.82 14.38 9.24
C ALA A 85 -14.34 13.62 10.50
N ASP A 86 -14.03 12.33 10.36
CA ASP A 86 -13.54 11.51 11.47
C ASP A 86 -12.13 11.90 11.92
N LEU A 87 -11.22 12.18 10.98
CA LEU A 87 -9.88 12.70 11.31
C LEU A 87 -9.93 14.08 11.98
N GLN A 88 -10.81 14.97 11.51
CA GLN A 88 -11.02 16.28 12.13
C GLN A 88 -11.58 16.12 13.55
N ARG A 89 -12.57 15.24 13.74
CA ARG A 89 -13.12 14.94 15.07
C ARG A 89 -12.03 14.41 16.02
N LEU A 90 -11.19 13.48 15.57
CA LEU A 90 -10.08 12.97 16.38
C LEU A 90 -9.11 14.08 16.80
N ALA A 91 -8.81 15.04 15.92
CA ALA A 91 -7.96 16.19 16.26
C ALA A 91 -8.64 17.15 17.24
N ASP A 92 -9.92 17.45 17.04
CA ASP A 92 -10.69 18.40 17.86
C ASP A 92 -10.98 17.87 19.27
N ASP A 93 -11.24 16.56 19.39
CA ASP A 93 -11.52 15.90 20.67
C ASP A 93 -10.24 15.66 21.50
N HIS A 94 -9.07 15.64 20.84
CA HIS A 94 -7.77 15.37 21.47
C HIS A 94 -6.66 16.38 21.07
N PRO A 95 -6.88 17.70 21.25
CA PRO A 95 -6.01 18.75 20.71
C PRO A 95 -4.64 18.86 21.40
N ASP A 96 -4.45 18.18 22.52
CA ASP A 96 -3.18 18.08 23.25
C ASP A 96 -2.19 17.11 22.59
N VAL A 97 -2.70 16.12 21.85
CA VAL A 97 -1.89 15.06 21.23
C VAL A 97 -2.08 14.93 19.73
N ALA A 98 -3.20 15.39 19.16
CA ALA A 98 -3.53 15.22 17.74
C ALA A 98 -3.68 16.57 17.02
N GLU A 99 -3.20 16.63 15.77
CA GLU A 99 -3.38 17.79 14.89
C GLU A 99 -3.55 17.30 13.45
N LEU A 100 -4.59 17.80 12.77
CA LEU A 100 -4.84 17.47 11.37
C LEU A 100 -4.09 18.44 10.45
N HIS A 101 -3.32 17.89 9.51
CA HIS A 101 -2.50 18.66 8.56
C HIS A 101 -2.88 18.35 7.12
N GLU A 102 -3.12 19.38 6.32
CA GLU A 102 -3.18 19.26 4.86
C GLU A 102 -1.74 19.14 4.34
N ILE A 103 -1.34 17.95 3.90
CA ILE A 103 0.03 17.69 3.41
C ILE A 103 0.19 17.98 1.92
N GLY A 104 -0.93 18.20 1.23
CA GLY A 104 -1.00 18.55 -0.18
C GLY A 104 -2.43 18.42 -0.70
N ARG A 105 -2.59 18.59 -2.01
CA ARG A 105 -3.88 18.43 -2.70
C ARG A 105 -3.70 17.49 -3.89
N SER A 106 -4.72 16.72 -4.22
CA SER A 106 -4.74 15.77 -5.34
C SER A 106 -4.88 16.44 -6.70
N VAL A 107 -4.90 15.65 -7.78
CA VAL A 107 -5.13 16.14 -9.16
C VAL A 107 -6.45 16.91 -9.30
N GLU A 108 -7.53 16.44 -8.66
CA GLU A 108 -8.86 17.04 -8.68
C GLU A 108 -9.09 18.00 -7.49
N ASP A 109 -7.99 18.48 -6.88
CA ASP A 109 -7.98 19.49 -5.82
C ASP A 109 -8.67 19.07 -4.51
N ARG A 110 -8.64 17.77 -4.16
CA ARG A 110 -9.04 17.31 -2.83
C ARG A 110 -7.86 17.40 -1.86
N PRO A 111 -8.08 17.85 -0.61
CA PRO A 111 -7.03 17.86 0.39
C PRO A 111 -6.57 16.42 0.69
N ILE A 112 -5.27 16.27 0.89
CA ILE A 112 -4.65 15.04 1.37
C ILE A 112 -4.27 15.29 2.82
N TRP A 113 -4.90 14.53 3.72
CA TRP A 113 -4.78 14.73 5.15
C TRP A 113 -3.76 13.78 5.78
N ALA A 114 -3.02 14.29 6.74
CA ALA A 114 -2.27 13.48 7.69
C ALA A 114 -2.58 13.92 9.13
N LEU A 115 -2.87 12.96 10.01
CA LEU A 115 -2.99 13.21 11.44
C LEU A 115 -1.60 13.09 12.07
N ARG A 116 -1.13 14.17 12.70
CA ARG A 116 0.10 14.20 13.49
C ARG A 116 -0.25 13.90 14.94
N ILE A 117 0.33 12.84 15.50
CA ILE A 117 0.02 12.31 16.83
C ILE A 117 1.29 12.35 17.70
N GLY A 118 1.27 13.08 18.80
CA GLY A 118 2.39 13.19 19.75
C GLY A 118 2.41 14.51 20.52
N GLU A 119 3.25 14.61 21.55
CA GLU A 119 3.36 15.84 22.34
C GLU A 119 3.91 17.00 21.50
N ARG A 120 3.35 18.22 21.64
CA ARG A 120 3.76 19.43 20.90
C ARG A 120 5.08 20.03 21.41
N ARG A 121 6.13 19.21 21.46
CA ARG A 121 7.47 19.59 21.95
C ARG A 121 8.52 19.70 20.85
N GLY A 122 8.13 19.47 19.59
CA GLY A 122 9.07 19.45 18.46
C GLY A 122 10.04 18.27 18.57
N ASN A 123 9.55 17.10 18.97
CA ASN A 123 10.39 15.93 19.20
C ASN A 123 11.11 15.52 17.90
N PRO A 124 12.40 15.17 17.91
CA PRO A 124 13.13 14.85 16.68
C PRO A 124 12.74 13.49 16.09
N LEU A 125 12.21 12.57 16.90
CA LEU A 125 11.85 11.23 16.43
C LEU A 125 10.48 11.23 15.76
N LYS A 126 10.42 10.76 14.52
CA LYS A 126 9.23 10.76 13.68
C LYS A 126 9.01 9.39 13.04
N MET A 127 7.76 9.00 12.84
CA MET A 127 7.38 7.86 11.98
C MET A 127 6.22 8.25 11.07
N VAL A 128 6.11 7.57 9.93
CA VAL A 128 5.03 7.82 8.95
C VAL A 128 4.31 6.51 8.60
N PHE A 129 2.99 6.53 8.69
CA PHE A 129 2.10 5.48 8.21
C PHE A 129 1.25 6.00 7.06
N LEU A 130 1.15 5.23 5.99
CA LEU A 130 0.44 5.61 4.76
C LEU A 130 -0.59 4.55 4.38
N GLY A 131 -1.60 4.96 3.63
CA GLY A 131 -2.63 4.09 3.09
C GLY A 131 -3.18 4.57 1.76
N CYS A 132 -3.83 3.66 1.04
CA CYS A 132 -4.58 3.95 -0.20
C CYS A 132 -3.77 4.74 -1.24
N HIS A 133 -2.58 4.23 -1.60
CA HIS A 133 -1.94 4.64 -2.85
C HIS A 133 -2.73 4.11 -4.05
N HIS A 134 -3.20 2.86 -3.97
CA HIS A 134 -4.09 2.30 -4.98
C HIS A 134 -5.54 2.43 -4.51
N ALA A 135 -6.38 2.96 -5.41
CA ALA A 135 -7.73 3.37 -5.08
C ALA A 135 -8.69 2.21 -4.75
N ARG A 136 -8.52 1.05 -5.39
CA ARG A 136 -9.39 -0.12 -5.18
C ARG A 136 -9.20 -0.83 -3.84
N GLU A 137 -8.15 -0.52 -3.10
CA GLU A 137 -7.69 -1.21 -1.89
C GLU A 137 -8.30 -0.57 -0.64
N TRP A 138 -9.63 -0.61 -0.50
CA TRP A 138 -10.33 0.19 0.52
C TRP A 138 -9.94 -0.13 1.96
N ILE A 139 -9.61 -1.38 2.27
CA ILE A 139 -9.12 -1.76 3.61
C ILE A 139 -7.81 -1.06 3.99
N ALA A 140 -7.02 -0.63 3.01
CA ALA A 140 -5.82 0.17 3.22
C ALA A 140 -6.10 1.63 3.58
N VAL A 141 -7.36 2.07 3.58
CA VAL A 141 -7.81 3.33 4.21
C VAL A 141 -8.11 3.10 5.69
N GLU A 142 -8.88 2.04 5.97
CA GLU A 142 -9.45 1.76 7.29
C GLU A 142 -8.38 1.41 8.33
N VAL A 143 -7.46 0.50 7.99
CA VAL A 143 -6.41 0.04 8.93
C VAL A 143 -5.53 1.19 9.43
N PRO A 144 -4.96 2.06 8.56
CA PRO A 144 -4.21 3.22 9.07
C PRO A 144 -5.10 4.23 9.81
N TYR A 145 -6.37 4.43 9.41
CA TYR A 145 -7.28 5.28 10.20
C TYR A 145 -7.50 4.74 11.63
N LEU A 146 -7.77 3.44 11.77
CA LEU A 146 -7.96 2.77 13.06
C LEU A 146 -6.67 2.78 13.90
N LEU A 147 -5.49 2.74 13.26
CA LEU A 147 -4.22 2.98 13.94
C LEU A 147 -4.14 4.40 14.52
N ALA A 148 -4.53 5.41 13.75
CA ALA A 148 -4.55 6.79 14.22
C ALA A 148 -5.51 6.94 15.41
N GLU A 149 -6.73 6.41 15.31
CA GLU A 149 -7.71 6.40 16.39
C GLU A 149 -7.17 5.70 17.65
N HIS A 150 -6.55 4.53 17.50
CA HIS A 150 -5.95 3.80 18.61
C HIS A 150 -4.85 4.61 19.30
N LEU A 151 -3.91 5.19 18.56
CA LEU A 151 -2.81 5.96 19.13
C LEU A 151 -3.30 7.21 19.87
N VAL A 152 -4.32 7.88 19.35
CA VAL A 152 -4.94 9.05 19.99
C VAL A 152 -5.68 8.65 21.27
N THR A 153 -6.58 7.66 21.19
CA THR A 153 -7.41 7.23 22.32
C THR A 153 -6.60 6.53 23.42
N ARG A 154 -5.43 5.96 23.09
CA ARG A 154 -4.50 5.32 24.03
C ARG A 154 -3.32 6.19 24.45
N SER A 155 -3.30 7.47 24.07
CA SER A 155 -2.21 8.41 24.36
C SER A 155 -1.87 8.58 25.84
N GLY A 156 -2.81 8.28 26.74
CA GLY A 156 -2.61 8.29 28.19
C GLY A 156 -2.11 6.97 28.80
N THR A 157 -1.89 5.92 28.00
CA THR A 157 -1.56 4.57 28.49
C THR A 157 -0.29 4.00 27.85
N ASP A 158 0.50 3.28 28.64
CA ASP A 158 1.71 2.62 28.14
C ASP A 158 1.38 1.43 27.21
N PRO A 159 2.19 1.18 26.16
CA PRO A 159 3.43 1.90 25.80
C PRO A 159 3.21 3.18 24.99
N VAL A 160 2.00 3.43 24.47
CA VAL A 160 1.69 4.58 23.58
C VAL A 160 2.08 5.91 24.21
N GLN A 161 1.76 6.13 25.49
CA GLN A 161 2.15 7.35 26.20
C GLN A 161 3.66 7.60 26.17
N GLN A 162 4.48 6.55 26.37
CA GLN A 162 5.94 6.68 26.35
C GLN A 162 6.46 7.02 24.96
N TRP A 163 5.89 6.43 23.91
CA TRP A 163 6.27 6.75 22.54
C TRP A 163 5.92 8.19 22.18
N LEU A 164 4.69 8.65 22.46
CA LEU A 164 4.24 10.00 22.14
C LEU A 164 4.96 11.11 22.94
N ARG A 165 5.60 10.75 24.07
CA ARG A 165 6.55 11.63 24.79
C ARG A 165 7.89 11.77 24.09
N LYS A 166 8.35 10.71 23.42
CA LYS A 166 9.67 10.65 22.75
C LYS A 166 9.64 11.20 21.32
N GLY A 167 8.50 11.17 20.65
CA GLY A 167 8.39 11.46 19.22
C GLY A 167 6.97 11.72 18.75
N GLU A 168 6.79 11.73 17.44
CA GLU A 168 5.49 11.92 16.80
C GLU A 168 5.29 10.89 15.69
N ILE A 169 4.03 10.50 15.50
CA ILE A 169 3.61 9.55 14.47
C ILE A 169 2.67 10.29 13.54
N TRP A 170 2.99 10.30 12.26
CA TRP A 170 2.17 10.87 11.20
C TRP A 170 1.42 9.76 10.49
N VAL A 171 0.11 9.88 10.36
CA VAL A 171 -0.72 8.89 9.66
C VAL A 171 -1.50 9.58 8.55
N ALA A 172 -1.27 9.18 7.30
CA ALA A 172 -2.03 9.62 6.13
C ALA A 172 -2.80 8.44 5.53
N PRO A 173 -4.07 8.21 5.96
CA PRO A 173 -4.81 7.00 5.58
C PRO A 173 -5.20 6.96 4.10
N MET A 174 -5.26 8.12 3.43
CA MET A 174 -5.72 8.21 2.04
C MET A 174 -4.82 9.11 1.20
N VAL A 175 -3.80 8.51 0.57
CA VAL A 175 -2.88 9.22 -0.33
C VAL A 175 -3.55 9.56 -1.67
N ASN A 176 -4.44 8.70 -2.18
CA ASN A 176 -5.10 8.85 -3.49
C ASN A 176 -6.62 9.12 -3.36
N PRO A 177 -7.05 10.29 -2.86
CA PRO A 177 -8.47 10.57 -2.63
C PRO A 177 -9.30 10.62 -3.92
N ASP A 178 -8.72 11.05 -5.04
CA ASP A 178 -9.45 11.14 -6.31
C ASP A 178 -9.74 9.75 -6.89
N GLY A 179 -8.73 8.87 -6.87
CA GLY A 179 -8.91 7.49 -7.28
C GLY A 179 -9.93 6.81 -6.38
N HIS A 180 -9.82 6.98 -5.05
CA HIS A 180 -10.75 6.39 -4.09
C HIS A 180 -12.20 6.78 -4.39
N GLU A 181 -12.51 8.07 -4.53
CA GLU A 181 -13.87 8.52 -4.87
C GLU A 181 -14.34 8.03 -6.24
N HIS A 182 -13.43 7.87 -7.20
CA HIS A 182 -13.75 7.26 -8.49
C HIS A 182 -14.20 5.80 -8.34
N THR A 183 -13.59 5.04 -7.43
CA THR A 183 -14.01 3.66 -7.14
C THR A 183 -15.36 3.56 -6.46
N ARG A 184 -15.75 4.59 -5.70
CA ARG A 184 -17.05 4.64 -5.03
C ARG A 184 -18.20 4.97 -5.97
N THR A 185 -17.91 5.71 -7.04
CA THR A 185 -18.97 6.35 -7.85
C THR A 185 -19.02 5.91 -9.30
N GLN A 186 -17.93 5.36 -9.86
CA GLN A 186 -17.82 5.09 -11.30
C GLN A 186 -17.21 3.72 -11.62
N ASP A 187 -16.03 3.41 -11.08
CA ASP A 187 -15.29 2.18 -11.40
C ASP A 187 -14.61 1.58 -10.17
N ARG A 188 -15.29 0.63 -9.53
CA ARG A 188 -14.85 -0.01 -8.27
C ARG A 188 -13.46 -0.63 -8.33
N LEU A 189 -12.96 -0.99 -9.51
CA LEU A 189 -11.68 -1.67 -9.70
C LEU A 189 -10.56 -0.73 -10.15
N TRP A 190 -10.83 0.58 -10.19
CA TRP A 190 -9.83 1.60 -10.52
C TRP A 190 -8.66 1.59 -9.53
N ARG A 191 -7.44 1.54 -10.04
CA ARG A 191 -6.21 1.46 -9.24
C ARG A 191 -5.51 2.82 -9.10
N LYS A 192 -5.32 3.52 -10.22
CA LYS A 192 -4.45 4.70 -10.35
C LYS A 192 -5.01 5.97 -9.69
N ASN A 193 -4.29 7.09 -9.75
CA ASN A 193 -4.90 8.40 -9.52
C ASN A 193 -5.77 8.84 -10.72
N ARG A 194 -6.18 10.12 -10.77
CA ARG A 194 -7.11 10.64 -11.81
C ARG A 194 -6.50 11.63 -12.81
N ARG A 195 -5.17 11.71 -12.89
CA ARG A 195 -4.43 12.54 -13.88
C ARG A 195 -4.97 12.35 -15.30
N LEU A 196 -5.24 13.43 -16.04
CA LEU A 196 -5.46 13.35 -17.47
C LEU A 196 -4.12 13.33 -18.22
N ASN A 197 -3.83 12.25 -18.94
CA ASN A 197 -2.60 12.09 -19.70
C ASN A 197 -2.73 12.69 -21.12
N PRO A 198 -1.60 13.03 -21.80
CA PRO A 198 -1.64 13.62 -23.13
C PRO A 198 -2.31 12.77 -24.20
N ASP A 199 -2.33 11.44 -24.05
CA ASP A 199 -2.99 10.49 -24.97
C ASP A 199 -4.49 10.30 -24.67
N GLY A 200 -5.03 11.07 -23.71
CA GLY A 200 -6.41 10.99 -23.25
C GLY A 200 -6.68 9.87 -22.23
N SER A 201 -5.70 9.02 -21.91
CA SER A 201 -5.85 8.06 -20.81
C SER A 201 -5.91 8.78 -19.46
N ARG A 202 -6.38 8.08 -18.43
CA ARG A 202 -6.40 8.60 -17.06
C ARG A 202 -5.52 7.80 -16.13
N GLY A 203 -4.92 8.51 -15.20
CA GLY A 203 -4.20 7.99 -14.05
C GLY A 203 -2.73 7.68 -14.30
N VAL A 204 -1.97 7.81 -13.22
CA VAL A 204 -0.62 7.30 -12.97
C VAL A 204 -0.72 6.41 -11.75
N ASP A 205 0.03 5.32 -11.71
CA ASP A 205 0.15 4.49 -10.52
C ASP A 205 0.96 5.24 -9.45
N PRO A 206 0.37 5.66 -8.32
CA PRO A 206 1.09 6.44 -7.31
C PRO A 206 2.28 5.67 -6.72
N ASN A 207 2.21 4.33 -6.65
CA ASN A 207 3.27 3.49 -6.13
C ASN A 207 4.25 3.00 -7.22
N ARG A 208 4.32 3.74 -8.33
CA ARG A 208 5.37 3.65 -9.38
C ARG A 208 6.00 5.01 -9.70
N ASN A 209 5.66 6.04 -8.95
CA ASN A 209 6.04 7.43 -9.23
C ASN A 209 7.04 8.03 -8.23
N TYR A 210 7.52 7.26 -7.25
CA TYR A 210 8.58 7.69 -6.34
C TYR A 210 9.95 7.68 -7.03
N GLY A 211 10.91 8.43 -6.51
CA GLY A 211 12.15 8.78 -7.22
C GLY A 211 13.25 7.73 -7.25
N TYR A 212 13.19 6.70 -6.40
CA TYR A 212 14.26 5.71 -6.30
C TYR A 212 14.11 4.64 -7.39
N MET A 213 15.15 4.53 -8.23
CA MET A 213 15.17 3.64 -9.42
C MET A 213 13.98 3.85 -10.37
N TRP A 214 13.38 5.03 -10.35
CA TRP A 214 12.24 5.39 -11.18
C TRP A 214 12.55 5.29 -12.69
N GLY A 215 11.58 4.81 -13.47
CA GLY A 215 11.68 4.79 -14.93
C GLY A 215 12.70 3.76 -15.47
N THR A 216 13.03 2.76 -14.66
CA THR A 216 13.86 1.63 -15.05
C THR A 216 13.15 0.81 -16.15
N LEU A 217 13.73 0.77 -17.36
CA LEU A 217 13.07 0.26 -18.56
C LEU A 217 12.89 -1.27 -18.60
N ASN A 218 13.66 -2.03 -17.82
CA ASN A 218 13.61 -3.51 -17.80
C ASN A 218 12.71 -4.07 -16.69
N ILE A 219 11.81 -3.24 -16.14
CA ILE A 219 10.80 -3.64 -15.15
C ILE A 219 9.42 -3.35 -15.74
N SER A 220 8.79 -4.34 -16.37
CA SER A 220 7.53 -4.15 -17.12
C SER A 220 6.32 -3.82 -16.25
N THR A 221 6.36 -4.24 -14.99
CA THR A 221 5.44 -3.90 -13.90
C THR A 221 5.61 -2.45 -13.42
N SER A 222 6.45 -1.66 -14.09
CA SER A 222 6.59 -0.21 -13.99
C SER A 222 6.52 0.36 -15.41
N SER A 223 5.32 0.39 -15.99
CA SER A 223 5.12 0.65 -17.41
C SER A 223 5.30 2.13 -17.78
N HIS A 224 5.83 2.37 -18.99
CA HIS A 224 5.88 3.70 -19.60
C HIS A 224 4.69 3.99 -20.53
N VAL A 225 3.73 3.06 -20.63
CA VAL A 225 2.52 3.19 -21.45
C VAL A 225 1.40 3.81 -20.59
N PRO A 226 0.87 5.00 -20.93
CA PRO A 226 -0.11 5.70 -20.09
C PRO A 226 -1.40 4.95 -19.77
N ARG A 227 -1.73 3.92 -20.55
CA ARG A 227 -2.96 3.12 -20.42
C ARG A 227 -2.81 1.96 -19.46
N ASP A 228 -1.59 1.55 -19.15
CA ASP A 228 -1.35 0.42 -18.26
C ASP A 228 -1.67 0.79 -16.81
N GLU A 229 -2.09 -0.21 -16.03
CA GLU A 229 -2.40 -0.06 -14.60
C GLU A 229 -1.19 0.31 -13.75
N THR A 230 0.01 -0.01 -14.25
CA THR A 230 1.30 0.25 -13.59
C THR A 230 2.06 1.42 -14.21
N TYR A 231 1.36 2.35 -14.90
CA TYR A 231 1.99 3.48 -15.56
C TYR A 231 2.76 4.37 -14.57
N VAL A 232 4.07 4.55 -14.80
CA VAL A 232 5.02 5.25 -13.91
C VAL A 232 4.90 6.77 -13.91
N GLY A 233 4.11 7.34 -14.82
CA GLY A 233 4.00 8.77 -15.04
C GLY A 233 5.09 9.37 -15.95
N PRO A 234 5.04 10.68 -16.23
CA PRO A 234 6.00 11.33 -17.14
C PRO A 234 7.38 11.59 -16.52
N ARG A 235 7.49 11.63 -15.19
CA ARG A 235 8.74 11.77 -14.42
C ARG A 235 8.51 11.34 -12.98
N ALA A 236 9.57 11.01 -12.24
CA ALA A 236 9.50 10.85 -10.79
C ALA A 236 8.83 12.07 -10.14
N PHE A 237 7.96 11.80 -9.16
CA PHE A 237 7.17 12.79 -8.42
C PHE A 237 6.39 13.73 -9.34
N SER A 238 5.87 13.21 -10.45
CA SER A 238 4.98 13.96 -11.33
C SER A 238 3.59 14.16 -10.71
N GLU A 239 3.17 13.24 -9.85
CA GLU A 239 1.84 13.24 -9.26
C GLU A 239 1.79 14.13 -8.01
N PRO A 240 0.77 14.99 -7.87
CA PRO A 240 0.64 15.85 -6.70
C PRO A 240 0.47 15.05 -5.39
N GLU A 241 -0.21 13.90 -5.44
CA GLU A 241 -0.37 13.00 -4.29
C GLU A 241 0.97 12.48 -3.77
N VAL A 242 1.81 12.00 -4.69
CA VAL A 242 3.15 11.46 -4.37
C VAL A 242 4.08 12.58 -3.93
N ARG A 243 3.93 13.80 -4.47
CA ARG A 243 4.66 14.98 -3.97
C ARG A 243 4.27 15.37 -2.55
N ALA A 244 3.00 15.20 -2.15
CA ALA A 244 2.56 15.46 -0.78
C ALA A 244 3.29 14.54 0.21
N VAL A 245 3.32 13.24 -0.07
CA VAL A 245 4.07 12.25 0.72
C VAL A 245 5.57 12.55 0.72
N ARG A 246 6.14 12.85 -0.45
CA ARG A 246 7.56 13.23 -0.57
C ARG A 246 7.90 14.42 0.34
N ASN A 247 7.08 15.47 0.31
CA ASN A 247 7.32 16.67 1.10
C ASN A 247 7.16 16.40 2.60
N LEU A 248 6.20 15.55 3.00
CA LEU A 248 6.05 15.11 4.38
C LEU A 248 7.31 14.40 4.88
N VAL A 249 7.76 13.35 4.18
CA VAL A 249 8.95 12.57 4.57
C VAL A 249 10.21 13.44 4.56
N ALA A 250 10.42 14.27 3.55
CA ALA A 250 11.59 15.15 3.47
C ALA A 250 11.61 16.23 4.57
N ARG A 251 10.43 16.66 5.04
CA ARG A 251 10.31 17.65 6.12
C ARG A 251 10.48 17.02 7.50
N GLU A 252 9.84 15.88 7.72
CA GLU A 252 9.79 15.23 9.04
C GLU A 252 10.96 14.27 9.28
N LEU A 253 11.65 13.81 8.24
CA LEU A 253 12.77 12.86 8.30
C LEU A 253 12.46 11.66 9.20
N PRO A 254 11.39 10.89 8.90
CA PRO A 254 10.93 9.81 9.77
C PRO A 254 11.99 8.72 9.87
N ALA A 255 12.15 8.16 11.08
CA ALA A 255 13.02 7.03 11.37
C ALA A 255 12.41 5.67 10.98
N GLY A 256 11.22 5.65 10.39
CA GLY A 256 10.58 4.47 9.84
C GLY A 256 9.30 4.82 9.08
N VAL A 257 9.03 4.07 8.01
CA VAL A 257 7.83 4.25 7.17
C VAL A 257 7.11 2.93 6.94
N LEU A 258 5.79 2.91 7.05
CA LEU A 258 4.98 1.76 6.71
C LEU A 258 3.81 2.20 5.82
N THR A 259 3.60 1.48 4.72
CA THR A 259 2.47 1.73 3.82
C THR A 259 1.56 0.51 3.73
N TYR A 260 0.27 0.71 3.90
CA TYR A 260 -0.74 -0.34 3.78
C TYR A 260 -1.28 -0.39 2.34
N HIS A 261 -1.46 -1.62 1.86
CA HIS A 261 -2.01 -2.00 0.58
C HIS A 261 -2.96 -3.19 0.78
N SER A 262 -3.66 -3.61 -0.27
CA SER A 262 -4.29 -4.92 -0.31
C SER A 262 -4.33 -5.48 -1.73
N TYR A 263 -4.36 -6.78 -1.93
CA TYR A 263 -4.45 -7.85 -0.95
C TYR A 263 -3.27 -8.82 -1.14
N SER A 264 -3.18 -9.86 -0.30
CA SER A 264 -2.36 -11.09 -0.45
C SER A 264 -1.80 -11.59 0.88
N GLN A 265 -2.02 -10.88 2.00
CA GLN A 265 -1.41 -11.18 3.30
C GLN A 265 0.13 -11.26 3.22
N LEU A 266 0.77 -10.15 2.86
CA LEU A 266 2.22 -10.06 2.71
C LEU A 266 2.81 -8.95 3.58
N ILE A 267 4.04 -9.16 4.04
CA ILE A 267 4.89 -8.12 4.63
C ILE A 267 6.12 -8.01 3.74
N LEU A 268 6.18 -6.93 2.98
CA LEU A 268 7.20 -6.68 1.99
C LEU A 268 8.23 -5.68 2.49
N TYR A 269 9.49 -5.98 2.27
CA TYR A 269 10.63 -5.09 2.54
C TYR A 269 11.45 -4.87 1.26
N PRO A 270 12.31 -3.83 1.18
CA PRO A 270 13.16 -3.59 0.02
C PRO A 270 14.06 -4.78 -0.37
N TRP A 271 14.43 -4.94 -1.63
CA TRP A 271 14.08 -4.10 -2.77
C TRP A 271 12.91 -4.65 -3.58
N GLY A 272 12.12 -3.77 -4.18
CA GLY A 272 11.20 -4.05 -5.27
C GLY A 272 11.92 -4.07 -6.63
N TYR A 273 12.84 -3.15 -6.88
CA TYR A 273 13.39 -2.95 -8.23
C TYR A 273 14.39 -4.03 -8.67
N THR A 274 14.90 -4.82 -7.73
CA THR A 274 15.94 -5.82 -7.98
C THR A 274 15.75 -7.01 -7.07
N SER A 275 16.14 -8.19 -7.54
CA SER A 275 16.26 -9.40 -6.73
C SER A 275 17.55 -9.45 -5.91
N THR A 276 18.45 -8.48 -6.11
CA THR A 276 19.63 -8.33 -5.26
C THR A 276 19.16 -7.98 -3.86
N GLN A 277 19.73 -8.64 -2.85
CA GLN A 277 19.39 -8.36 -1.47
C GLN A 277 19.90 -6.98 -1.03
N ILE A 278 19.32 -6.45 0.05
CA ILE A 278 19.89 -5.30 0.77
C ILE A 278 21.37 -5.59 1.08
N ALA A 279 22.25 -4.70 0.60
CA ALA A 279 23.70 -4.88 0.67
C ALA A 279 24.19 -4.78 2.13
N ASP A 280 23.62 -3.86 2.91
CA ASP A 280 23.92 -3.77 4.33
C ASP A 280 23.33 -4.98 5.07
N ALA A 281 24.20 -5.80 5.64
CA ALA A 281 23.80 -7.03 6.30
C ALA A 281 23.08 -6.79 7.63
N HIS A 282 23.29 -5.65 8.29
CA HIS A 282 22.57 -5.25 9.48
C HIS A 282 21.12 -4.91 9.10
N ASP A 283 20.91 -3.98 8.18
CA ASP A 283 19.58 -3.56 7.73
C ASP A 283 18.78 -4.74 7.19
N ARG A 284 19.42 -5.60 6.39
CA ARG A 284 18.78 -6.82 5.86
C ARG A 284 18.27 -7.73 6.97
N ARG A 285 19.09 -8.00 7.99
CA ARG A 285 18.69 -8.86 9.12
C ARG A 285 17.62 -8.18 9.97
N GLU A 286 17.74 -6.88 10.15
CA GLU A 286 16.77 -6.07 10.89
C GLU A 286 15.39 -6.12 10.23
N MET A 287 15.30 -5.83 8.93
CA MET A 287 14.01 -5.84 8.22
C MET A 287 13.40 -7.24 8.16
N GLN A 288 14.23 -8.27 7.93
CA GLN A 288 13.76 -9.65 7.95
C GLN A 288 13.25 -10.06 9.33
N GLY A 289 14.01 -9.75 10.39
CA GLY A 289 13.62 -10.08 11.77
C GLY A 289 12.34 -9.36 12.19
N LEU A 290 12.28 -8.04 11.96
CA LEU A 290 11.12 -7.22 12.29
C LEU A 290 9.88 -7.65 11.50
N GLY A 291 10.02 -7.95 10.20
CA GLY A 291 8.93 -8.49 9.39
C GLY A 291 8.40 -9.82 9.94
N GLN A 292 9.28 -10.73 10.35
CA GLN A 292 8.90 -12.02 10.96
C GLN A 292 8.21 -11.86 12.31
N ASP A 293 8.64 -10.90 13.13
CA ASP A 293 7.96 -10.56 14.37
C ASP A 293 6.56 -10.01 14.12
N MET A 294 6.40 -9.10 13.15
CA MET A 294 5.09 -8.59 12.74
C MET A 294 4.16 -9.71 12.25
N ALA A 295 4.65 -10.59 11.35
CA ALA A 295 3.87 -11.74 10.86
C ALA A 295 3.42 -12.68 11.98
N ARG A 296 4.33 -12.98 12.92
CA ARG A 296 4.03 -13.82 14.08
C ARG A 296 2.94 -13.19 14.96
N LEU A 297 3.01 -11.87 15.18
CA LEU A 297 2.04 -11.14 15.98
C LEU A 297 0.65 -11.10 15.32
N ILE A 298 0.59 -10.88 14.00
CA ILE A 298 -0.66 -10.97 13.23
C ILE A 298 -1.30 -12.35 13.40
N ARG A 299 -0.52 -13.42 13.18
CA ARG A 299 -0.98 -14.80 13.31
C ARG A 299 -1.56 -15.12 14.69
N GLN A 300 -1.06 -14.49 15.76
CA GLN A 300 -1.51 -14.75 17.12
C GLN A 300 -2.92 -14.25 17.43
N VAL A 301 -3.47 -13.34 16.62
CA VAL A 301 -4.79 -12.73 16.87
C VAL A 301 -5.91 -13.57 16.26
N HIS A 302 -5.85 -13.84 14.95
CA HIS A 302 -6.88 -14.59 14.23
C HIS A 302 -6.38 -15.80 13.45
N GLY A 303 -5.07 -16.07 13.47
CA GLY A 303 -4.48 -17.22 12.76
C GLY A 303 -4.05 -16.94 11.31
N GLU A 304 -4.26 -15.73 10.80
CA GLU A 304 -3.83 -15.38 9.44
C GLU A 304 -2.33 -15.47 9.26
N THR A 305 -1.93 -15.88 8.06
CA THR A 305 -0.51 -16.09 7.73
C THR A 305 -0.05 -15.02 6.78
N TYR A 306 0.76 -14.08 7.27
CA TYR A 306 1.37 -13.07 6.43
C TYR A 306 2.77 -13.53 6.01
N THR A 307 3.03 -13.59 4.71
CA THR A 307 4.33 -14.02 4.19
C THR A 307 5.30 -12.84 4.14
N VAL A 308 6.43 -12.99 4.81
CA VAL A 308 7.49 -11.97 4.86
C VAL A 308 8.49 -12.22 3.76
N GLN A 309 8.65 -11.26 2.84
CA GLN A 309 9.56 -11.42 1.71
C GLN A 309 10.08 -10.08 1.17
N GLN A 310 11.20 -10.15 0.45
CA GLN A 310 11.66 -9.01 -0.32
C GLN A 310 10.62 -8.69 -1.40
N SER A 311 10.33 -7.41 -1.63
CA SER A 311 9.24 -6.96 -2.50
C SER A 311 9.35 -7.54 -3.92
N SER A 312 10.57 -7.61 -4.47
CA SER A 312 10.84 -8.21 -5.79
C SER A 312 10.48 -9.70 -5.91
N ALA A 313 10.37 -10.42 -4.78
CA ALA A 313 9.98 -11.83 -4.77
C ALA A 313 8.48 -12.02 -5.05
N LEU A 314 7.66 -10.99 -4.83
CA LEU A 314 6.28 -10.95 -5.33
C LEU A 314 6.32 -10.75 -6.85
N TYR A 315 6.87 -9.60 -7.27
CA TYR A 315 7.31 -9.30 -8.63
C TYR A 315 8.17 -8.02 -8.61
N PRO A 316 9.04 -7.79 -9.60
CA PRO A 316 9.87 -6.59 -9.65
C PRO A 316 9.01 -5.31 -9.69
N THR A 317 9.38 -4.23 -8.99
CA THR A 317 8.71 -2.92 -9.04
C THR A 317 9.72 -1.79 -8.95
N ALA A 318 9.52 -0.69 -9.67
CA ALA A 318 10.41 0.48 -9.58
C ALA A 318 9.60 1.74 -9.27
N GLY A 319 10.22 2.65 -8.50
CA GLY A 319 9.56 3.88 -8.07
C GLY A 319 8.41 3.64 -7.08
N ASP A 320 8.48 2.59 -6.27
CA ASP A 320 7.57 2.37 -5.14
C ASP A 320 8.03 3.12 -3.88
N THR A 321 7.10 3.26 -2.94
CA THR A 321 7.29 4.01 -1.69
C THR A 321 8.38 3.39 -0.83
N THR A 322 8.39 2.06 -0.73
CA THR A 322 9.23 1.30 0.21
C THR A 322 10.70 1.32 -0.20
N ASP A 323 10.96 1.15 -1.49
CA ASP A 323 12.30 1.31 -2.05
C ASP A 323 12.79 2.75 -1.93
N TRP A 324 11.90 3.73 -2.11
CA TRP A 324 12.31 5.14 -2.04
C TRP A 324 12.65 5.60 -0.62
N THR A 325 11.84 5.28 0.37
CA THR A 325 12.13 5.66 1.76
C THR A 325 13.39 4.96 2.28
N TYR A 326 13.60 3.68 1.97
CA TYR A 326 14.84 3.01 2.35
C TYR A 326 16.03 3.50 1.53
N GLY A 327 15.92 3.58 0.22
CA GLY A 327 17.06 3.88 -0.64
C GLY A 327 17.55 5.32 -0.57
N GLU A 328 16.66 6.28 -0.30
CA GLU A 328 17.04 7.69 -0.15
C GLU A 328 17.37 8.06 1.30
N TYR A 329 16.67 7.48 2.29
CA TYR A 329 16.80 7.90 3.70
C TYR A 329 17.40 6.84 4.63
N GLY A 330 17.58 5.59 4.19
CA GLY A 330 18.18 4.52 4.98
C GLY A 330 17.33 4.05 6.16
N VAL A 331 16.01 4.25 6.10
CA VAL A 331 15.12 3.94 7.23
C VAL A 331 14.37 2.63 7.03
N PRO A 332 14.06 1.87 8.12
CA PRO A 332 13.18 0.72 8.04
C PRO A 332 11.89 1.07 7.31
N SER A 333 11.61 0.34 6.22
CA SER A 333 10.44 0.59 5.39
C SER A 333 9.74 -0.71 5.03
N PHE A 334 8.41 -0.71 5.15
CA PHE A 334 7.59 -1.87 4.84
C PHE A 334 6.34 -1.51 4.04
N THR A 335 5.96 -2.42 3.14
CA THR A 335 4.61 -2.50 2.59
C THR A 335 3.90 -3.67 3.24
N ILE A 336 2.70 -3.46 3.76
CA ILE A 336 1.81 -4.56 4.20
C ILE A 336 0.68 -4.71 3.19
N GLU A 337 0.60 -5.87 2.55
CA GLU A 337 -0.56 -6.29 1.76
C GLU A 337 -1.55 -6.98 2.70
N LEU A 338 -2.66 -6.32 3.00
CA LEU A 338 -3.68 -6.77 3.95
C LEU A 338 -4.52 -7.92 3.39
N ARG A 339 -5.53 -8.33 4.16
CA ARG A 339 -6.57 -9.28 3.74
C ARG A 339 -7.24 -8.90 2.41
N PRO A 340 -7.84 -9.88 1.73
CA PRO A 340 -7.74 -11.33 1.98
C PRO A 340 -6.46 -11.94 1.38
N ASP A 341 -6.29 -13.27 1.42
CA ASP A 341 -5.17 -13.94 0.75
C ASP A 341 -5.41 -14.08 -0.76
N THR A 342 -6.67 -14.22 -1.17
CA THR A 342 -7.02 -14.56 -2.56
C THR A 342 -8.17 -13.75 -3.15
N GLN A 343 -8.24 -13.71 -4.48
CA GLN A 343 -9.36 -13.14 -5.23
C GLN A 343 -10.69 -13.83 -4.89
N ALA A 344 -10.66 -15.14 -4.63
CA ALA A 344 -11.84 -15.94 -4.33
C ALA A 344 -12.54 -15.53 -3.02
N GLU A 345 -11.79 -14.95 -2.08
CA GLU A 345 -12.28 -14.42 -0.80
C GLU A 345 -12.73 -12.96 -0.89
N GLY A 346 -12.77 -12.40 -2.10
CA GLY A 346 -13.21 -11.04 -2.36
C GLY A 346 -12.10 -10.11 -2.83
N GLY A 347 -10.81 -10.50 -2.78
CA GLY A 347 -9.70 -9.69 -3.29
C GLY A 347 -9.76 -8.23 -2.85
N PHE A 348 -9.84 -7.29 -3.81
CA PHE A 348 -9.94 -5.85 -3.53
C PHE A 348 -11.28 -5.39 -2.90
N ILE A 349 -12.29 -6.25 -2.87
CA ILE A 349 -13.64 -5.96 -2.39
C ILE A 349 -13.93 -6.82 -1.16
N LEU A 350 -13.23 -6.48 -0.09
CA LEU A 350 -13.36 -7.14 1.21
C LEU A 350 -14.71 -6.76 1.86
N PRO A 351 -15.47 -7.71 2.44
CA PRO A 351 -16.69 -7.40 3.17
C PRO A 351 -16.43 -6.46 4.37
N PRO A 352 -17.34 -5.53 4.71
CA PRO A 352 -17.15 -4.61 5.83
C PRO A 352 -16.95 -5.26 7.20
N ASP A 353 -17.56 -6.43 7.43
CA ASP A 353 -17.40 -7.19 8.67
C ASP A 353 -15.97 -7.72 8.88
N GLN A 354 -15.13 -7.69 7.84
CA GLN A 354 -13.71 -8.01 7.90
C GLN A 354 -12.82 -6.80 8.24
N ILE A 355 -13.35 -5.57 8.29
CA ILE A 355 -12.55 -4.39 8.67
C ILE A 355 -11.97 -4.56 10.07
N GLN A 356 -12.83 -4.88 11.04
CA GLN A 356 -12.42 -5.03 12.44
C GLN A 356 -11.44 -6.21 12.63
N PRO A 357 -11.68 -7.43 12.12
CA PRO A 357 -10.68 -8.50 12.18
C PRO A 357 -9.33 -8.14 11.53
N THR A 358 -9.36 -7.48 10.36
CA THR A 358 -8.11 -7.07 9.68
C THR A 358 -7.33 -6.05 10.52
N TRP A 359 -8.04 -5.12 11.17
CA TRP A 359 -7.44 -4.16 12.10
C TRP A 359 -6.87 -4.85 13.35
N GLU A 360 -7.66 -5.69 14.02
CA GLU A 360 -7.28 -6.37 15.26
C GLU A 360 -5.98 -7.17 15.10
N GLU A 361 -5.84 -7.88 13.98
CA GLU A 361 -4.62 -8.65 13.71
C GLU A 361 -3.41 -7.77 13.32
N ASN A 362 -3.63 -6.64 12.65
CA ASN A 362 -2.55 -5.75 12.23
C ASN A 362 -2.09 -4.76 13.32
N LEU A 363 -2.94 -4.48 14.32
CA LEU A 363 -2.60 -3.63 15.46
C LEU A 363 -1.27 -4.05 16.14
N PRO A 364 -1.09 -5.29 16.61
CA PRO A 364 0.15 -5.65 17.30
C PRO A 364 1.39 -5.57 16.38
N ALA A 365 1.26 -5.80 15.07
CA ALA A 365 2.35 -5.58 14.12
C ALA A 365 2.72 -4.09 14.00
N ALA A 366 1.72 -3.20 13.90
CA ALA A 366 1.96 -1.76 13.88
C ALA A 366 2.65 -1.28 15.18
N LEU A 367 2.18 -1.75 16.34
CA LEU A 367 2.78 -1.43 17.64
C LEU A 367 4.22 -1.98 17.74
N GLN A 368 4.50 -3.16 17.20
CA GLN A 368 5.85 -3.71 17.15
C GLN A 368 6.78 -2.84 16.31
N PHE A 369 6.30 -2.34 15.16
CA PHE A 369 7.10 -1.44 14.33
C PHE A 369 7.37 -0.11 15.02
N ILE A 370 6.37 0.46 15.70
CA ILE A 370 6.53 1.69 16.50
C ILE A 370 7.55 1.46 17.62
N GLY A 371 7.39 0.40 18.42
CA GLY A 371 8.32 0.08 19.51
C GLY A 371 9.74 -0.13 19.01
N HIS A 372 9.92 -0.81 17.86
CA HIS A 372 11.24 -0.99 17.25
C HIS A 372 11.97 0.32 16.95
N VAL A 373 11.25 1.39 16.60
CA VAL A 373 11.84 2.72 16.38
C VAL A 373 11.97 3.51 17.68
N PHE A 374 10.94 3.51 18.52
CA PHE A 374 10.84 4.39 19.69
C PHE A 374 11.52 3.85 20.97
N ASP A 375 11.78 2.55 21.04
CA ASP A 375 12.41 1.92 22.22
C ASP A 375 13.92 1.71 22.04
N LYS A 376 14.44 1.91 20.84
CA LYS A 376 15.88 2.04 20.63
C LYS A 376 16.40 3.26 21.40
N GLN A 377 17.38 3.05 22.25
CA GLN A 377 18.14 4.16 22.82
C GLN A 377 18.97 4.80 21.69
N PRO A 378 19.13 6.14 21.65
CA PRO A 378 20.09 6.74 20.74
C PRO A 378 21.46 6.12 21.03
N SER A 379 22.08 5.49 20.02
CA SER A 379 23.46 5.06 20.16
C SER A 379 24.30 6.25 20.62
N PRO A 380 25.14 6.11 21.65
CA PRO A 380 26.07 7.17 22.01
C PRO A 380 26.90 7.46 20.76
N VAL A 381 26.79 8.70 20.27
CA VAL A 381 27.59 9.19 19.15
C VAL A 381 29.05 8.98 19.56
N SER A 382 29.77 8.12 18.85
CA SER A 382 31.20 7.99 19.01
C SER A 382 31.83 9.30 18.54
N GLU A 383 32.40 10.06 19.49
CA GLU A 383 33.19 11.27 19.25
C GLU A 383 34.38 11.02 18.32
#